data_AF-A0A7C3UB27-F1
#
_entry.id   AF-A0A7C3UB27-F1
#
_cell.length_a   1.000
_cell.length_b   1.000
_cell.length_c   1.000
_cell.angle_alpha   90.00
_cell.angle_beta   90.00
_cell.angle_gamma   90.00
#
_symmetry.space_group_name_H-M   'P 1'
#
loop_
_entity.id
_entity.type
_entity.pdbx_description
1 polymer ?
#
loop_
_entity_poly.entity_id
_entity_poly.type
_entity_poly.pdbx_seq_one_letter_code
_entity_poly.pdbx_strand_id
1 'polypeptide(L)'
;MTATYATGNLATEYLKEQLRLQILGNSLEIVPDRMHLIQTQLSKRDRLAALLEGELNFHGENSMYASHDLHAFAAKFPPQLPRAFIRGLTNPGDVVLDPMMGSGTAVVEALLAGRRAIGYDIDPLAVRLCRVKTTPIDVDTVVQAGLRVMAQANALLAEAEYLDKTLSDRFDRESKTFIDYWFLPATQREIMSLVLAIESLPQGLEREFLELTLSSIIVTKSGGVSLARDLAHSRPHPDKTKTP
;
A
#
# COMPACT_ATOMS: atom_id res chain seq x y z
N MET A 1 -5.14 41.36 -36.56
CA MET A 1 -3.80 40.74 -36.61
C MET A 1 -4.00 39.24 -36.46
N THR A 2 -3.84 38.50 -37.55
CA THR A 2 -3.92 37.03 -37.56
C THR A 2 -2.53 36.49 -37.26
N ALA A 3 -2.36 35.88 -36.09
CA ALA A 3 -1.14 35.16 -35.76
C ALA A 3 -1.25 33.73 -36.31
N THR A 4 -0.60 33.47 -37.43
CA THR A 4 -0.38 32.12 -37.97
C THR A 4 0.78 31.50 -37.21
N TYR A 5 0.52 30.48 -36.40
CA TYR A 5 1.58 29.68 -35.76
C TYR A 5 2.03 28.55 -36.70
N ALA A 6 3.35 28.32 -36.74
CA ALA A 6 4.00 27.40 -37.66
C ALA A 6 3.69 25.91 -37.36
N THR A 7 3.26 25.21 -38.42
CA THR A 7 3.61 23.84 -38.83
C THR A 7 3.74 22.77 -37.73
N GLY A 8 2.66 22.03 -37.47
CA GLY A 8 2.58 20.64 -36.98
C GLY A 8 3.49 20.21 -35.81
N ASN A 9 4.81 20.14 -36.05
CA ASN A 9 5.80 19.61 -35.11
C ASN A 9 5.94 20.45 -33.83
N LEU A 10 5.85 21.78 -33.93
CA LEU A 10 5.90 22.69 -32.77
C LEU A 10 4.67 22.54 -31.86
N ALA A 11 3.51 22.24 -32.43
CA ALA A 11 2.27 22.02 -31.67
C ALA A 11 2.32 20.69 -30.91
N THR A 12 2.83 19.63 -31.54
CA THR A 12 3.03 18.32 -30.91
C THR A 12 4.02 18.40 -29.74
N GLU A 13 5.18 19.04 -29.92
CA GLU A 13 6.17 19.20 -28.84
C GLU A 13 5.63 20.05 -27.69
N TYR A 14 4.85 21.11 -27.99
CA TYR A 14 4.15 21.87 -26.97
C TYR A 14 3.19 21.00 -26.13
N LEU A 15 2.38 20.16 -26.77
CA LEU A 15 1.45 19.27 -26.06
C LEU A 15 2.17 18.21 -25.21
N LYS A 16 3.32 17.69 -25.68
CA LYS A 16 4.16 16.78 -24.89
C LYS A 16 4.70 17.46 -23.64
N GLU A 17 5.14 18.71 -23.76
CA GLU A 17 5.65 19.48 -22.62
C GLU A 17 4.53 19.84 -21.63
N GLN A 18 3.35 20.23 -22.14
CA GLN A 18 2.17 20.44 -21.28
C GLN A 18 1.79 19.16 -20.51
N LEU A 19 1.86 17.99 -21.16
CA LEU A 19 1.62 16.71 -20.47
C LEU A 19 2.61 16.51 -19.32
N ARG A 20 3.91 16.75 -19.54
CA ARG A 20 4.93 16.63 -18.47
C ARG A 20 4.66 17.58 -17.32
N LEU A 21 4.47 18.86 -17.61
CA LEU A 21 4.23 19.87 -16.57
C LEU A 21 2.97 19.60 -15.76
N GLN A 22 1.92 19.07 -16.40
CA GLN A 22 0.65 18.76 -15.74
C GLN A 22 0.70 17.47 -14.92
N ILE A 23 1.46 16.47 -15.35
CA ILE A 23 1.48 15.13 -14.74
C ILE A 23 2.63 14.98 -13.74
N LEU A 24 3.78 15.57 -14.03
CA LEU A 24 5.03 15.47 -13.26
C LEU A 24 5.39 16.79 -12.55
N GLY A 25 4.78 17.92 -12.92
CA GLY A 25 5.04 19.21 -12.30
C GLY A 25 4.06 19.56 -11.16
N ASN A 26 4.50 20.46 -10.26
CA ASN A 26 3.73 20.95 -9.11
C ASN A 26 2.70 22.05 -9.43
N SER A 27 2.42 22.35 -10.71
CA SER A 27 1.58 23.50 -11.07
C SER A 27 0.09 23.14 -11.07
N LEU A 28 -0.60 23.68 -10.07
CA LEU A 28 -2.05 23.77 -9.96
C LEU A 28 -2.62 24.61 -11.11
N GLU A 29 -3.18 23.95 -12.11
CA GLU A 29 -4.52 24.21 -12.64
C GLU A 29 -4.82 23.18 -13.72
N ILE A 30 -5.66 22.20 -13.39
CA ILE A 30 -6.28 21.33 -14.39
C ILE A 30 -7.24 22.22 -15.16
N VAL A 31 -6.80 22.79 -16.29
CA VAL A 31 -7.72 23.33 -17.28
C VAL A 31 -8.28 22.11 -18.02
N PRO A 32 -9.55 21.71 -17.82
CA PRO A 32 -10.10 20.46 -18.36
C PRO A 32 -9.96 20.36 -19.88
N ASP A 33 -9.95 21.51 -20.55
CA ASP A 33 -9.79 21.67 -22.00
C ASP A 33 -8.43 21.13 -22.51
N ARG A 34 -7.35 21.25 -21.71
CA ARG A 34 -5.99 20.85 -22.16
C ARG A 34 -5.79 19.35 -22.22
N MET A 35 -6.27 18.61 -21.22
CA MET A 35 -6.08 17.16 -21.22
C MET A 35 -6.87 16.50 -22.35
N HIS A 36 -8.06 17.03 -22.66
CA HIS A 36 -8.83 16.60 -23.82
C HIS A 36 -8.05 16.82 -25.13
N LEU A 37 -7.40 17.99 -25.30
CA LEU A 37 -6.54 18.27 -26.46
C LEU A 37 -5.35 17.32 -26.55
N ILE A 38 -4.62 17.10 -25.45
CA ILE A 38 -3.49 16.15 -25.40
C ILE A 38 -3.97 14.75 -25.81
N GLN A 39 -5.10 14.29 -25.29
CA GLN A 39 -5.60 12.94 -25.55
C GLN A 39 -6.14 12.75 -26.96
N THR A 40 -6.69 13.80 -27.58
CA THR A 40 -7.24 13.77 -28.94
C THR A 40 -6.18 13.98 -30.01
N GLN A 41 -5.12 14.74 -29.72
CA GLN A 41 -4.09 15.10 -30.69
C GLN A 41 -2.81 14.26 -30.57
N LEU A 42 -2.51 13.69 -29.41
CA LEU A 42 -1.37 12.79 -29.23
C LEU A 42 -1.80 11.33 -29.18
N SER A 43 -1.12 10.48 -29.95
CA SER A 43 -1.32 9.03 -29.82
C SER A 43 -0.91 8.56 -28.42
N LYS A 44 -1.42 7.40 -27.97
CA LYS A 44 -0.94 6.79 -26.71
C LYS A 44 0.57 6.57 -26.71
N ARG A 45 1.17 6.27 -27.88
CA ARG A 45 2.61 6.10 -28.03
C ARG A 45 3.37 7.41 -27.81
N ASP A 46 2.86 8.52 -28.36
CA ASP A 46 3.49 9.83 -28.18
C ASP A 46 3.40 10.29 -26.73
N ARG A 47 2.25 10.07 -26.08
CA ARG A 47 2.07 10.34 -24.65
C ARG A 47 3.01 9.50 -23.79
N LEU A 48 3.17 8.21 -24.12
CA LEU A 48 4.10 7.32 -23.43
C LEU A 48 5.55 7.80 -23.59
N ALA A 49 5.98 8.09 -24.82
CA ALA A 49 7.32 8.63 -25.08
C ALA A 49 7.57 9.92 -24.29
N ALA A 50 6.57 10.83 -24.28
CA ALA A 50 6.66 12.07 -23.55
C ALA A 50 6.84 11.86 -22.03
N LEU A 51 6.08 10.94 -21.43
CA LEU A 51 6.21 10.59 -20.01
C LEU A 51 7.56 9.96 -19.68
N LEU A 52 8.09 9.09 -20.55
CA LEU A 52 9.38 8.42 -20.36
C LEU A 52 10.58 9.36 -20.47
N GLU A 53 10.44 10.46 -21.20
CA GLU A 53 11.44 11.53 -21.28
C GLU A 53 11.42 12.46 -20.04
N GLY A 54 10.39 12.38 -19.20
CA GLY A 54 10.28 13.19 -17.99
C GLY A 54 11.17 12.69 -16.84
N GLU A 55 11.40 13.54 -15.84
CA GLU A 55 12.05 13.12 -14.61
C GLU A 55 11.12 12.23 -13.79
N LEU A 56 11.43 10.93 -13.74
CA LEU A 56 10.71 9.92 -12.96
C LEU A 56 11.34 9.69 -11.58
N ASN A 57 11.97 10.74 -11.03
CA ASN A 57 12.43 10.76 -9.66
C ASN A 57 11.35 11.45 -8.81
N PHE A 58 11.04 10.87 -7.64
CA PHE A 58 9.98 11.38 -6.76
C PHE A 58 10.54 11.66 -5.35
N HIS A 59 11.79 12.11 -5.31
CA HIS A 59 12.48 12.39 -4.05
C HIS A 59 11.79 13.53 -3.31
N GLY A 60 11.53 13.31 -2.02
CA GLY A 60 10.85 14.30 -1.17
C GLY A 60 9.34 14.37 -1.35
N GLU A 61 8.74 13.62 -2.30
CA GLU A 61 7.30 13.53 -2.39
C GLU A 61 6.70 12.61 -1.31
N ASN A 62 5.54 12.98 -0.79
CA ASN A 62 4.81 12.18 0.18
C ASN A 62 4.25 10.91 -0.50
N SER A 63 4.71 9.74 -0.06
CA SER A 63 4.22 8.43 -0.51
C SER A 63 3.25 7.75 0.46
N MET A 64 2.87 8.43 1.56
CA MET A 64 2.11 7.86 2.67
C MET A 64 0.60 8.22 2.64
N TYR A 65 0.12 8.86 1.58
CA TYR A 65 -1.28 9.27 1.48
C TYR A 65 -2.24 8.10 1.16
N ALA A 66 -3.54 8.37 1.31
CA ALA A 66 -4.60 7.38 1.12
C ALA A 66 -4.30 6.10 1.92
N SER A 67 -4.32 4.93 1.28
CA SER A 67 -4.03 3.64 1.90
C SER A 67 -2.62 3.11 1.60
N HIS A 68 -1.72 3.93 1.04
CA HIS A 68 -0.39 3.48 0.63
C HIS A 68 0.51 3.07 1.78
N ASP A 69 0.32 3.65 2.97
CA ASP A 69 1.13 3.37 4.17
C ASP A 69 0.53 2.32 5.12
N LEU A 70 -0.55 1.64 4.71
CA LEU A 70 -1.22 0.65 5.57
C LEU A 70 -0.29 -0.49 6.03
N HIS A 71 0.62 -0.92 5.17
CA HIS A 71 1.53 -2.03 5.44
C HIS A 71 2.82 -1.94 4.62
N ALA A 72 3.92 -2.35 5.22
CA ALA A 72 5.20 -2.51 4.54
C ALA A 72 5.12 -3.70 3.56
N PHE A 73 5.59 -3.53 2.33
CA PHE A 73 5.65 -4.62 1.35
C PHE A 73 6.92 -4.46 0.54
N ALA A 74 7.55 -5.57 0.16
CA ALA A 74 8.81 -5.53 -0.57
C ALA A 74 8.63 -4.88 -1.95
N ALA A 75 9.68 -4.18 -2.41
CA ALA A 75 9.77 -3.63 -3.77
C ALA A 75 8.60 -2.74 -4.24
N LYS A 76 7.94 -2.01 -3.32
CA LYS A 76 6.91 -1.01 -3.68
C LYS A 76 7.54 0.14 -4.47
N PHE A 77 6.94 0.49 -5.61
CA PHE A 77 7.23 1.76 -6.29
C PHE A 77 6.53 2.94 -5.57
N PRO A 78 7.08 4.17 -5.67
CA PRO A 78 6.40 5.36 -5.16
C PRO A 78 5.06 5.56 -5.89
N PRO A 79 3.95 5.89 -5.17
CA PRO A 79 2.63 6.09 -5.77
C PRO A 79 2.58 7.09 -6.93
N GLN A 80 3.48 8.06 -6.93
CA GLN A 80 3.65 9.06 -7.97
C GLN A 80 3.89 8.46 -9.36
N LEU A 81 4.66 7.37 -9.42
CA LEU A 81 5.02 6.72 -10.66
C LEU A 81 3.78 6.19 -11.39
N PRO A 82 2.99 5.23 -10.85
CA PRO A 82 1.78 4.75 -11.52
C PRO A 82 0.75 5.86 -11.70
N ARG A 83 0.65 6.83 -10.77
CA ARG A 83 -0.24 7.99 -10.89
C ARG A 83 0.02 8.74 -12.19
N ALA A 84 1.29 8.98 -12.52
CA ALA A 84 1.69 9.69 -13.73
C ALA A 84 1.25 8.95 -14.99
N PHE A 85 1.57 7.66 -15.08
CA PHE A 85 1.21 6.83 -16.24
C PHE A 85 -0.30 6.64 -16.38
N ILE A 86 -1.00 6.39 -15.28
CA ILE A 86 -2.46 6.25 -15.29
C ILE A 86 -3.10 7.55 -15.78
N ARG A 87 -2.70 8.70 -15.24
CA ARG A 87 -3.27 9.99 -15.63
C ARG A 87 -2.95 10.37 -17.08
N GLY A 88 -1.74 10.11 -17.54
CA GLY A 88 -1.31 10.47 -18.89
C GLY A 88 -1.79 9.51 -19.99
N LEU A 89 -2.03 8.23 -19.68
CA LEU A 89 -2.32 7.20 -20.70
C LEU A 89 -3.77 6.71 -20.72
N THR A 90 -4.57 7.04 -19.70
CA THR A 90 -5.97 6.59 -19.56
C THR A 90 -6.92 7.74 -19.28
N ASN A 91 -8.20 7.50 -19.50
CA ASN A 91 -9.30 8.41 -19.17
C ASN A 91 -10.04 7.94 -17.91
N PRO A 92 -10.71 8.84 -17.16
CA PRO A 92 -11.71 8.42 -16.17
C PRO A 92 -12.69 7.39 -16.76
N GLY A 93 -12.99 6.33 -16.01
CA GLY A 93 -13.83 5.21 -16.45
C GLY A 93 -13.10 4.09 -17.22
N ASP A 94 -11.89 4.33 -17.73
CA ASP A 94 -11.05 3.27 -18.33
C ASP A 94 -10.69 2.19 -17.30
N VAL A 95 -10.26 1.03 -17.80
CA VAL A 95 -9.75 -0.08 -16.98
C VAL A 95 -8.23 -0.06 -16.96
N VAL A 96 -7.64 -0.11 -15.77
CA VAL A 96 -6.21 -0.32 -15.54
C VAL A 96 -6.00 -1.75 -15.07
N LEU A 97 -5.14 -2.51 -15.75
CA LEU A 97 -4.73 -3.85 -15.34
C LEU A 97 -3.31 -3.80 -14.78
N ASP A 98 -3.13 -4.36 -13.58
CA ASP A 98 -1.82 -4.65 -13.00
C ASP A 98 -1.70 -6.18 -12.78
N PRO A 99 -0.94 -6.91 -13.63
CA PRO A 99 -0.86 -8.37 -13.54
C PRO A 99 0.11 -8.87 -12.47
N MET A 100 0.85 -7.97 -11.80
CA MET A 100 1.81 -8.28 -10.74
C MET A 100 1.73 -7.17 -9.67
N MET A 101 0.53 -6.99 -9.12
CA MET A 101 0.17 -5.77 -8.40
C MET A 101 0.89 -5.56 -7.06
N GLY A 102 1.47 -6.62 -6.49
CA GLY A 102 2.00 -6.62 -5.13
C GLY A 102 0.96 -6.08 -4.15
N SER A 103 1.39 -5.18 -3.26
CA SER A 103 0.47 -4.51 -2.32
C SER A 103 -0.56 -3.55 -2.96
N GLY A 104 -0.68 -3.48 -4.29
CA GLY A 104 -1.77 -2.78 -4.98
C GLY A 104 -1.58 -1.27 -5.17
N THR A 105 -0.35 -0.76 -5.18
CA THR A 105 -0.11 0.69 -5.33
C THR A 105 -0.72 1.25 -6.63
N ALA A 106 -0.55 0.58 -7.77
CA ALA A 106 -1.16 1.02 -9.03
C ALA A 106 -2.69 0.91 -9.03
N VAL A 107 -3.23 -0.11 -8.36
CA VAL A 107 -4.67 -0.31 -8.20
C VAL A 107 -5.28 0.85 -7.41
N VAL A 108 -4.67 1.24 -6.28
CA VAL A 108 -5.10 2.40 -5.49
C VAL A 108 -5.07 3.69 -6.31
N GLU A 109 -3.97 3.96 -7.03
CA GLU A 109 -3.87 5.16 -7.87
C GLU A 109 -4.87 5.18 -9.02
N ALA A 110 -5.20 4.02 -9.60
CA ALA A 110 -6.24 3.92 -10.62
C ALA A 110 -7.60 4.32 -10.04
N LEU A 111 -7.97 3.82 -8.86
CA LEU A 111 -9.21 4.18 -8.19
C LEU A 111 -9.25 5.66 -7.80
N LEU A 112 -8.17 6.21 -7.24
CA LEU A 112 -8.05 7.64 -6.90
C LEU A 112 -8.17 8.54 -8.15
N ALA A 113 -7.74 8.05 -9.31
CA ALA A 113 -7.88 8.73 -10.58
C ALA A 113 -9.28 8.51 -11.24
N GLY A 114 -10.21 7.81 -10.59
CA GLY A 114 -11.55 7.54 -11.14
C GLY A 114 -11.54 6.55 -12.31
N ARG A 115 -10.58 5.61 -12.32
CA ARG A 115 -10.55 4.46 -13.23
C ARG A 115 -11.10 3.23 -12.53
N ARG A 116 -11.46 2.22 -13.32
CA ARG A 116 -11.65 0.85 -12.82
C ARG A 116 -10.29 0.16 -12.80
N ALA A 117 -10.08 -0.74 -11.85
CA ALA A 117 -8.80 -1.42 -11.70
C ALA A 117 -9.00 -2.93 -11.57
N ILE A 118 -8.09 -3.70 -12.19
CA ILE A 118 -8.00 -5.15 -12.06
C ILE A 118 -6.56 -5.46 -11.64
N GLY A 119 -6.40 -6.17 -10.53
CA GLY A 119 -5.10 -6.54 -10.00
C GLY A 119 -4.98 -8.05 -9.83
N TYR A 120 -3.85 -8.61 -10.27
CA TYR A 120 -3.49 -10.00 -10.03
C TYR A 120 -2.14 -10.08 -9.32
N ASP A 121 -2.03 -11.02 -8.40
CA ASP A 121 -0.77 -11.41 -7.80
C ASP A 121 -0.84 -12.89 -7.40
N ILE A 122 0.32 -13.55 -7.36
CA ILE A 122 0.44 -14.94 -6.89
C ILE A 122 0.48 -15.00 -5.36
N ASP A 123 0.94 -13.93 -4.71
CA ASP A 123 1.02 -13.85 -3.26
C ASP A 123 -0.37 -13.56 -2.65
N PRO A 124 -0.93 -14.48 -1.84
CA PRO A 124 -2.21 -14.25 -1.17
C PRO A 124 -2.20 -13.03 -0.22
N LEU A 125 -1.05 -12.69 0.36
CA LEU A 125 -0.91 -11.51 1.21
C LEU A 125 -1.04 -10.23 0.38
N ALA A 126 -0.40 -10.18 -0.79
CA ALA A 126 -0.54 -9.08 -1.75
C ALA A 126 -2.00 -8.85 -2.14
N VAL A 127 -2.73 -9.94 -2.45
CA VAL A 127 -4.16 -9.89 -2.77
C VAL A 127 -5.00 -9.36 -1.60
N ARG A 128 -4.76 -9.85 -0.38
CA ARG A 128 -5.49 -9.39 0.82
C ARG A 128 -5.20 -7.91 1.13
N LEU A 129 -3.94 -7.51 1.07
CA LEU A 129 -3.52 -6.11 1.23
C LEU A 129 -4.19 -5.19 0.23
N CYS A 130 -4.15 -5.56 -1.06
CA CYS A 130 -4.79 -4.77 -2.10
C CYS A 130 -6.31 -4.64 -1.86
N ARG A 131 -6.99 -5.74 -1.50
CA ARG A 131 -8.43 -5.72 -1.20
C ARG A 131 -8.77 -4.76 -0.06
N VAL A 132 -8.06 -4.85 1.07
CA VAL A 132 -8.30 -3.94 2.21
C VAL A 132 -7.96 -2.49 1.87
N LYS A 133 -6.90 -2.24 1.10
CA LYS A 133 -6.52 -0.88 0.68
C LYS A 133 -7.52 -0.21 -0.27
N THR A 134 -8.33 -1.00 -0.98
CA THR A 134 -9.17 -0.54 -2.09
C THR A 134 -10.66 -0.67 -1.82
N THR A 135 -11.06 -1.36 -0.76
CA THR A 135 -12.46 -1.51 -0.38
C THR A 135 -12.79 -0.52 0.74
N PRO A 136 -13.76 0.39 0.54
CA PRO A 136 -14.24 1.25 1.61
C PRO A 136 -14.71 0.42 2.80
N ILE A 137 -14.28 0.82 3.99
CA ILE A 137 -14.66 0.17 5.24
C ILE A 137 -15.29 1.22 6.15
N ASP A 138 -16.37 0.84 6.84
CA ASP A 138 -17.01 1.72 7.80
C ASP A 138 -16.12 1.90 9.03
N VAL A 139 -15.85 3.15 9.38
CA VAL A 139 -14.90 3.46 10.46
C VAL A 139 -15.45 3.01 11.81
N ASP A 140 -16.75 3.20 12.04
CA ASP A 140 -17.38 2.84 13.30
C ASP A 140 -17.39 1.32 13.49
N THR A 141 -17.67 0.54 12.44
CA THR A 141 -17.64 -0.94 12.54
C THR A 141 -16.24 -1.45 12.88
N VAL A 142 -15.19 -0.90 12.27
CA VAL A 142 -13.79 -1.28 12.56
C VAL A 142 -13.39 -0.89 13.97
N VAL A 143 -13.75 0.32 14.42
CA VAL A 143 -13.47 0.76 15.79
C VAL A 143 -14.15 -0.16 16.80
N GLN A 144 -15.42 -0.50 16.60
CA GLN A 144 -16.13 -1.42 17.49
C GLN A 144 -15.52 -2.83 17.46
N ALA A 145 -15.12 -3.33 16.30
CA ALA A 145 -14.42 -4.61 16.18
C ALA A 145 -13.07 -4.59 16.93
N GLY A 146 -12.29 -3.52 16.77
CA GLY A 146 -11.03 -3.33 17.48
C GLY A 146 -11.20 -3.28 18.99
N LEU A 147 -12.19 -2.55 19.50
CA LEU A 147 -12.49 -2.50 20.94
C LEU A 147 -12.85 -3.88 21.50
N ARG A 148 -13.65 -4.68 20.77
CA ARG A 148 -13.98 -6.06 21.15
C ARG A 148 -12.74 -6.96 21.17
N VAL A 149 -11.89 -6.85 20.15
CA VAL A 149 -10.62 -7.59 20.08
C VAL A 149 -9.74 -7.25 21.27
N MET A 150 -9.59 -5.97 21.60
CA MET A 150 -8.77 -5.53 22.74
C MET A 150 -9.33 -6.05 24.08
N ALA A 151 -10.64 -5.98 24.29
CA ALA A 151 -11.27 -6.51 25.50
C ALA A 151 -11.06 -8.02 25.65
N GLN A 152 -11.21 -8.77 24.56
CA GLN A 152 -11.01 -10.22 24.57
C GLN A 152 -9.54 -10.61 24.75
N ALA A 153 -8.62 -9.93 24.05
CA ALA A 153 -7.18 -10.18 24.18
C ALA A 153 -6.71 -9.93 25.63
N ASN A 154 -7.17 -8.84 26.25
CA ASN A 154 -6.87 -8.55 27.66
C ASN A 154 -7.40 -9.61 28.62
N ALA A 155 -8.59 -10.17 28.36
CA ALA A 155 -9.11 -11.27 29.17
C ALA A 155 -8.25 -12.54 29.03
N LEU A 156 -7.84 -12.87 27.81
CA LEU A 156 -6.99 -14.04 27.52
C LEU A 156 -5.60 -13.95 28.18
N LEU A 157 -5.06 -12.75 28.39
CA LEU A 157 -3.76 -12.57 29.06
C LEU A 157 -3.74 -13.08 30.51
N ALA A 158 -4.91 -13.20 31.16
CA ALA A 158 -5.01 -13.83 32.48
C ALA A 158 -4.78 -15.36 32.43
N GLU A 159 -4.83 -15.97 31.25
CA GLU A 159 -4.75 -17.42 31.02
C GLU A 159 -3.40 -17.81 30.38
N ALA A 160 -2.28 -17.45 31.04
CA ALA A 160 -0.94 -17.65 30.50
C ALA A 160 -0.63 -19.09 30.06
N GLU A 161 -1.05 -20.09 30.84
CA GLU A 161 -0.85 -21.52 30.49
C GLU A 161 -1.59 -21.92 29.21
N TYR A 162 -2.80 -21.40 29.00
CA TYR A 162 -3.58 -21.64 27.79
C TYR A 162 -2.89 -21.02 26.56
N LEU A 163 -2.38 -19.79 26.69
CA LEU A 163 -1.64 -19.13 25.61
C LEU A 163 -0.34 -19.86 25.28
N ASP A 164 0.43 -20.28 26.28
CA ASP A 164 1.68 -21.03 26.09
C ASP A 164 1.44 -22.38 25.39
N LYS A 165 0.37 -23.07 25.80
CA LYS A 165 -0.06 -24.31 25.13
C LYS A 165 -0.47 -24.04 23.68
N THR A 166 -1.28 -23.01 23.44
CA THR A 166 -1.74 -22.66 22.09
C THR A 166 -0.57 -22.30 21.17
N LEU A 167 0.39 -21.52 21.64
CA LEU A 167 1.64 -21.22 20.92
C LEU A 167 2.41 -22.51 20.58
N SER A 168 2.47 -23.46 21.51
CA SER A 168 3.17 -24.73 21.31
C SER A 168 2.47 -25.66 20.32
N ASP A 169 1.15 -25.68 20.33
CA ASP A 169 0.35 -26.58 19.50
C ASP A 169 0.18 -26.03 18.06
N ARG A 170 0.24 -24.70 17.89
CA ARG A 170 -0.01 -24.01 16.62
C ARG A 170 1.17 -24.04 15.64
N PHE A 171 2.40 -24.04 16.15
CA PHE A 171 3.60 -23.90 15.33
C PHE A 171 4.49 -25.14 15.42
N ASP A 172 5.06 -25.54 14.29
CA ASP A 172 6.10 -26.56 14.28
C ASP A 172 7.37 -26.08 15.02
N ARG A 173 8.31 -27.01 15.22
CA ARG A 173 9.55 -26.74 15.97
C ARG A 173 10.42 -25.65 15.34
N GLU A 174 10.50 -25.59 14.01
CA GLU A 174 11.33 -24.61 13.30
C GLU A 174 10.73 -23.20 13.46
N SER A 175 9.43 -23.08 13.21
CA SER A 175 8.65 -21.87 13.41
C SER A 175 8.74 -21.37 14.86
N LYS A 176 8.65 -22.28 15.84
CA LYS A 176 8.78 -21.93 17.25
C LYS A 176 10.18 -21.41 17.59
N THR A 177 11.22 -22.04 17.06
CA THR A 177 12.61 -21.58 17.23
C THR A 177 12.79 -20.16 16.67
N PHE A 178 12.18 -19.86 15.52
CA PHE A 178 12.18 -18.52 14.94
C PHE A 178 11.44 -17.52 15.84
N ILE A 179 10.26 -17.86 16.34
CA ILE A 179 9.48 -16.99 17.23
C ILE A 179 10.25 -16.70 18.53
N ASP A 180 10.81 -17.72 19.18
CA ASP A 180 11.58 -17.59 20.41
C ASP A 180 12.84 -16.73 20.24
N TYR A 181 13.40 -16.71 19.03
CA TYR A 181 14.54 -15.87 18.70
C TYR A 181 14.16 -14.38 18.58
N TRP A 182 12.98 -14.07 18.04
CA TRP A 182 12.57 -12.70 17.73
C TRP A 182 11.65 -12.04 18.76
N PHE A 183 10.97 -12.81 19.61
CA PHE A 183 9.94 -12.29 20.50
C PHE A 183 10.12 -12.78 21.93
N LEU A 184 10.04 -11.86 22.90
CA LEU A 184 10.05 -12.20 24.32
C LEU A 184 8.81 -13.04 24.67
N PRO A 185 8.88 -13.97 25.64
CA PRO A 185 7.73 -14.80 26.01
C PRO A 185 6.46 -14.00 26.37
N ALA A 186 6.62 -12.85 27.04
CA ALA A 186 5.49 -11.95 27.32
C ALA A 186 4.86 -11.41 26.02
N THR A 187 5.68 -10.90 25.10
CA THR A 187 5.25 -10.41 23.79
C THR A 187 4.62 -11.51 22.93
N GLN A 188 5.13 -12.74 22.99
CA GLN A 188 4.51 -13.88 22.30
C GLN A 188 3.08 -14.11 22.78
N ARG A 189 2.85 -14.04 24.10
CA ARG A 189 1.51 -14.19 24.70
C ARG A 189 0.59 -13.03 24.30
N GLU A 190 1.09 -11.79 24.33
CA GLU A 190 0.34 -10.60 23.88
C GLU A 190 -0.09 -10.72 22.42
N ILE A 191 0.84 -11.04 21.52
CA ILE A 191 0.53 -11.26 20.10
C ILE A 191 -0.46 -12.42 19.94
N MET A 192 -0.24 -13.54 20.62
CA MET A 192 -1.15 -14.70 20.50
C MET A 192 -2.56 -14.36 21.01
N SER A 193 -2.68 -13.59 22.09
CA SER A 193 -3.98 -13.14 22.59
C SER A 193 -4.74 -12.29 21.56
N LEU A 194 -4.03 -11.40 20.84
CA LEU A 194 -4.59 -10.61 19.75
C LEU A 194 -4.98 -11.47 18.55
N VAL A 195 -4.12 -12.42 18.16
CA VAL A 195 -4.42 -13.37 17.07
C VAL A 195 -5.72 -14.12 17.37
N LEU A 196 -5.85 -14.73 18.54
CA LEU A 196 -7.04 -15.49 18.92
C LEU A 196 -8.30 -14.60 18.99
N ALA A 197 -8.16 -13.38 19.50
CA ALA A 197 -9.26 -12.42 19.56
C ALA A 197 -9.70 -11.93 18.17
N ILE A 198 -8.77 -11.70 17.24
CA ILE A 198 -9.11 -11.35 15.85
C ILE A 198 -9.74 -12.54 15.12
N GLU A 199 -9.24 -13.75 15.36
CA GLU A 199 -9.75 -14.97 14.74
C GLU A 199 -11.17 -15.35 15.18
N SER A 200 -11.61 -14.84 16.34
CA SER A 200 -12.98 -14.99 16.84
C SER A 200 -13.99 -14.16 16.04
N LEU A 201 -13.53 -13.14 15.31
CA LEU A 201 -14.38 -12.33 14.45
C LEU A 201 -14.84 -13.14 13.22
N PRO A 202 -16.07 -12.89 12.72
CA PRO A 202 -16.52 -13.42 11.44
C PRO A 202 -15.55 -13.07 10.31
N GLN A 203 -15.47 -13.94 9.30
CA GLN A 203 -14.73 -13.63 8.08
C GLN A 203 -15.35 -12.41 7.40
N GLY A 204 -14.53 -11.40 7.12
CA GLY A 204 -14.98 -10.11 6.63
C GLY A 204 -13.85 -9.09 6.58
N LEU A 205 -14.16 -7.90 6.06
CA LEU A 205 -13.16 -6.84 5.88
C LEU A 205 -12.63 -6.30 7.20
N GLU A 206 -13.45 -6.25 8.25
CA GLU A 206 -13.03 -5.80 9.59
C GLU A 206 -11.95 -6.72 10.15
N ARG A 207 -12.17 -8.04 10.04
CA ARG A 207 -11.17 -9.04 10.46
C ARG A 207 -9.90 -8.91 9.65
N GLU A 208 -10.00 -8.85 8.33
CA GLU A 208 -8.81 -8.73 7.46
C GLU A 208 -8.03 -7.44 7.72
N PHE A 209 -8.73 -6.33 7.95
CA PHE A 209 -8.12 -5.06 8.32
C PHE A 209 -7.35 -5.18 9.64
N LEU A 210 -7.93 -5.81 10.65
CA LEU A 210 -7.28 -6.02 11.94
C LEU A 210 -6.12 -7.02 11.86
N GLU A 211 -6.24 -8.09 11.07
CA GLU A 211 -5.13 -9.03 10.79
C GLU A 211 -3.95 -8.31 10.15
N LEU A 212 -4.20 -7.47 9.15
CA LEU A 212 -3.18 -6.68 8.48
C LEU A 212 -2.60 -5.58 9.38
N THR A 213 -3.41 -5.00 10.25
CA THR A 213 -2.94 -4.03 11.26
C THR A 213 -2.01 -4.71 12.27
N LEU A 214 -2.37 -5.89 12.76
CA LEU A 214 -1.48 -6.68 13.62
C LEU A 214 -0.18 -7.03 12.89
N SER A 215 -0.28 -7.47 11.64
CA SER A 215 0.89 -7.78 10.81
C SER A 215 1.79 -6.55 10.63
N SER A 216 1.22 -5.36 10.38
CA SER A 216 2.00 -4.13 10.18
C SER A 216 2.79 -3.72 11.43
N ILE A 217 2.24 -3.97 12.62
CA ILE A 217 2.92 -3.76 13.91
C ILE A 217 4.11 -4.72 14.07
N ILE A 218 3.96 -5.98 13.62
CA ILE A 218 5.02 -6.99 13.69
C ILE A 218 6.18 -6.66 12.73
N VAL A 219 5.88 -6.25 11.50
CA VAL A 219 6.89 -6.01 10.45
C VAL A 219 7.45 -4.58 10.43
N THR A 220 7.07 -3.74 11.40
CA THR A 220 7.45 -2.32 11.43
C THR A 220 8.95 -2.10 11.67
N LYS A 221 9.54 -1.20 10.89
CA LYS A 221 10.99 -0.92 10.81
C LYS A 221 11.60 -0.40 12.12
N SER A 222 10.82 0.35 12.89
CA SER A 222 11.24 1.03 14.13
C SER A 222 10.09 1.01 15.13
N GLY A 223 10.33 0.51 16.36
CA GLY A 223 9.28 0.48 17.39
C GLY A 223 8.25 -0.66 17.24
N GLY A 224 8.49 -1.62 16.35
CA GLY A 224 7.67 -2.84 16.28
C GLY A 224 7.92 -3.77 17.46
N VAL A 225 7.03 -4.75 17.65
CA VAL A 225 7.00 -5.66 18.81
C VAL A 225 8.10 -6.74 18.82
N SER A 226 8.84 -6.93 17.73
CA SER A 226 9.97 -7.87 17.68
C SER A 226 11.23 -7.29 18.33
N LEU A 227 12.20 -8.13 18.66
CA LEU A 227 13.54 -7.69 19.07
C LEU A 227 14.38 -7.16 17.89
N ALA A 228 13.86 -7.19 16.67
CA ALA A 228 14.59 -6.71 15.49
C ALA A 228 14.77 -5.19 15.51
N ARG A 229 15.97 -4.76 15.11
CA ARG A 229 16.24 -3.41 14.62
C ARG A 229 16.43 -3.43 13.10
N ASP A 230 16.00 -2.34 12.47
CA ASP A 230 16.36 -2.01 11.09
C ASP A 230 15.94 -3.06 10.05
N LEU A 231 14.68 -3.54 10.15
CA LEU A 231 14.05 -4.55 9.26
C LEU A 231 14.04 -4.18 7.75
N ALA A 232 14.54 -2.99 7.38
CA ALA A 232 14.37 -2.40 6.07
C ALA A 232 15.64 -2.13 5.28
N HIS A 233 16.79 -1.99 5.95
CA HIS A 233 18.03 -1.53 5.33
C HIS A 233 19.21 -2.47 5.54
N SER A 234 19.14 -3.37 6.53
CA SER A 234 20.19 -4.34 6.83
C SER A 234 19.61 -5.72 7.15
N ARG A 235 20.47 -6.75 7.28
CA ARG A 235 20.00 -8.04 7.82
C ARG A 235 19.53 -7.78 9.26
N PRO A 236 18.26 -8.07 9.57
CA PRO A 236 17.75 -7.82 10.91
C PRO A 236 18.57 -8.63 11.91
N HIS A 237 18.87 -8.00 13.04
CA HIS A 237 19.58 -8.61 14.16
C HIS A 237 18.81 -8.31 15.45
N PRO A 238 18.73 -9.28 16.39
CA PRO A 238 18.03 -9.09 17.64
C PRO A 238 18.82 -8.16 18.55
N ASP A 239 18.14 -7.15 19.10
CA ASP A 239 18.66 -6.27 20.12
C ASP A 239 17.97 -6.56 21.46
N LYS A 240 18.72 -7.19 22.37
CA LYS A 240 18.23 -7.55 23.72
C LYS A 240 18.00 -6.35 24.63
N THR A 241 18.48 -5.16 24.24
CA THR A 241 18.27 -3.91 25.00
C THR A 241 16.99 -3.19 24.57
N LYS A 242 16.36 -3.64 23.47
CA LYS A 242 15.07 -3.12 23.03
C LYS A 242 14.00 -3.51 24.04
N THR A 243 13.20 -2.54 24.45
CA THR A 243 11.95 -2.74 25.19
C THR A 243 10.83 -2.64 24.15
N PRO A 244 10.37 -3.78 23.59
CA PRO A 244 9.26 -3.79 22.65
C PRO A 244 7.95 -3.33 23.27
#